data_AF-A0A957LRY3-F1
#
_entry.id   AF-A0A957LRY3-F1
#
_cell.length_a   1.000
_cell.length_b   1.000
_cell.length_c   1.000
_cell.angle_alpha   90.00
_cell.angle_beta   90.00
_cell.angle_gamma   90.00
#
_symmetry.space_group_name_H-M   'P 1'
#
loop_
_entity.id
_entity.type
_entity.pdbx_description
1 polymer ?
#
loop_
_entity_poly.entity_id
_entity_poly.type
_entity_poly.pdbx_seq_one_letter_code
_entity_poly.pdbx_strand_id
1 'polypeptide(L)'
;MTLLVSACGTVVAPPSADAPAGDSAAGDAAAPVASSAGETQFSGELTINTWNDITADPTHPSYALHELIQQWAASHPDVTVTYQPMLGTVPEKFGYISTNLRSQTLADVVMQYFPSPAQLDVDLQYDFTPDLDQPNPYSDNATWREDFPLDGVALRDVTVDGKTLMVGTTYSGDLGDTAVLYNQDILDAAGVTEL
;
A
#
# COMPACT_ATOMS: atom_id res chain seq x y z
N MET A 1 -3.70 -3.31 3.39
CA MET A 1 -2.61 -4.03 2.70
C MET A 1 -1.77 -2.98 1.99
N THR A 2 -0.45 -3.04 2.10
CA THR A 2 0.45 -1.90 1.84
C THR A 2 1.38 -2.18 0.66
N LEU A 3 1.60 -1.16 -0.18
CA LEU A 3 2.53 -1.16 -1.31
C LEU A 3 3.84 -0.45 -0.87
N LEU A 4 4.99 -1.15 -0.87
CA LEU A 4 6.31 -0.48 -0.88
C LEU A 4 6.76 -0.27 -2.33
N VAL A 5 7.46 0.82 -2.66
CA VAL A 5 8.02 1.11 -3.99
C VAL A 5 9.47 1.49 -3.75
N SER A 6 10.42 0.84 -4.43
CA SER A 6 11.83 1.22 -4.43
C SER A 6 12.15 2.04 -5.69
N ALA A 7 12.48 3.33 -5.56
CA ALA A 7 12.72 4.17 -6.73
C ALA A 7 14.21 4.22 -7.12
N CYS A 8 14.50 3.81 -8.36
CA CYS A 8 15.63 4.29 -9.14
C CYS A 8 15.08 5.10 -10.33
N GLY A 9 15.08 6.43 -10.24
CA GLY A 9 14.69 7.29 -11.36
C GLY A 9 14.70 8.77 -11.01
N THR A 10 15.57 9.54 -11.66
CA THR A 10 15.75 10.98 -11.47
C THR A 10 14.57 11.77 -12.06
N VAL A 11 13.83 12.53 -11.26
CA VAL A 11 12.69 13.36 -11.72
C VAL A 11 13.13 14.80 -11.96
N VAL A 12 12.86 15.32 -13.17
CA VAL A 12 12.98 16.73 -13.56
C VAL A 12 11.61 17.40 -13.37
N ALA A 13 11.57 18.55 -12.69
CA ALA A 13 10.34 19.28 -12.35
C ALA A 13 9.71 20.02 -13.57
N PRO A 14 8.37 20.04 -13.72
CA PRO A 14 7.68 20.93 -14.66
C PRO A 14 7.15 22.23 -13.97
N PRO A 15 6.84 23.30 -14.75
CA PRO A 15 6.50 24.61 -14.22
C PRO A 15 5.01 24.79 -13.89
N SER A 16 4.74 25.63 -12.88
CA SER A 16 3.41 26.03 -12.39
C SER A 16 2.60 26.83 -13.42
N ALA A 17 1.27 26.63 -13.45
CA ALA A 17 0.33 27.54 -14.11
C ALA A 17 -1.04 27.62 -13.38
N ASP A 18 -1.55 28.84 -13.31
CA ASP A 18 -2.75 29.34 -12.61
C ASP A 18 -4.10 28.73 -13.04
N ALA A 19 -5.05 28.73 -12.10
CA ALA A 19 -6.47 28.40 -12.29
C ALA A 19 -7.32 29.61 -12.77
N PRO A 20 -8.53 29.35 -13.34
CA PRO A 20 -9.72 29.91 -12.70
C PRO A 20 -10.97 28.99 -12.68
N ALA A 21 -11.94 29.40 -11.83
CA ALA A 21 -13.14 28.72 -11.33
C ALA A 21 -14.36 28.60 -12.30
N GLY A 22 -15.31 27.69 -11.97
CA GLY A 22 -16.67 27.70 -12.54
C GLY A 22 -17.57 26.46 -12.26
N ASP A 23 -18.38 26.56 -11.20
CA ASP A 23 -19.71 25.99 -10.81
C ASP A 23 -20.51 24.87 -11.56
N SER A 24 -21.14 24.01 -10.73
CA SER A 24 -22.48 23.34 -10.79
C SER A 24 -22.82 22.06 -11.61
N ALA A 25 -22.90 20.94 -10.86
CA ALA A 25 -23.91 19.86 -10.72
C ALA A 25 -24.68 19.23 -11.92
N ALA A 26 -24.51 17.90 -12.10
CA ALA A 26 -25.56 16.88 -12.29
C ALA A 26 -24.95 15.46 -12.26
N GLY A 27 -25.62 14.49 -11.63
CA GLY A 27 -25.10 13.15 -11.37
C GLY A 27 -25.06 12.22 -12.57
N ASP A 28 -24.12 11.27 -12.55
CA ASP A 28 -24.22 9.96 -13.21
C ASP A 28 -23.19 9.00 -12.60
N ALA A 29 -23.37 7.70 -12.82
CA ALA A 29 -22.56 6.60 -12.32
C ALA A 29 -21.04 6.91 -12.30
N ALA A 30 -20.35 6.50 -11.22
CA ALA A 30 -18.91 6.70 -11.04
C ALA A 30 -18.14 6.19 -12.28
N ALA A 31 -17.82 7.13 -13.17
CA ALA A 31 -16.94 6.91 -14.30
C ALA A 31 -15.53 6.63 -13.76
N PRO A 32 -14.72 5.82 -14.46
CA PRO A 32 -13.33 5.63 -14.08
C PRO A 32 -12.66 7.01 -14.02
N VAL A 33 -12.03 7.30 -12.89
CA VAL A 33 -11.38 8.58 -12.63
C VAL A 33 -10.29 8.76 -13.68
N ALA A 34 -10.56 9.55 -14.70
CA ALA A 34 -9.59 9.87 -15.74
C ALA A 34 -8.58 10.85 -15.13
N SER A 35 -7.44 10.33 -14.70
CA SER A 35 -6.31 11.12 -14.23
C SER A 35 -5.79 11.99 -15.38
N SER A 36 -5.95 13.31 -15.27
CA SER A 36 -5.36 14.29 -16.16
C SER A 36 -3.97 14.71 -15.68
N ALA A 37 -3.13 13.76 -15.29
CA ALA A 37 -1.70 13.99 -15.16
C ALA A 37 -1.04 13.73 -16.51
N GLY A 38 -0.15 14.63 -16.96
CA GLY A 38 0.64 14.41 -18.16
C GLY A 38 1.23 13.02 -18.15
N GLU A 39 0.98 12.25 -19.22
CA GLU A 39 1.31 10.83 -19.33
C GLU A 39 2.79 10.62 -19.01
N THR A 40 3.09 10.29 -17.76
CA THR A 40 4.37 9.70 -17.43
C THR A 40 4.34 8.32 -18.07
N GLN A 41 5.03 8.17 -19.20
CA GLN A 41 5.08 6.89 -19.90
C GLN A 41 5.98 5.96 -19.09
N PHE A 42 5.36 5.11 -18.26
CA PHE A 42 6.04 4.04 -17.54
C PHE A 42 6.46 2.93 -18.52
N SER A 43 7.66 2.38 -18.35
CA SER A 43 8.12 1.23 -19.13
C SER A 43 9.09 0.36 -18.33
N GLY A 44 9.19 -0.93 -18.67
CA GLY A 44 10.13 -1.87 -18.06
C GLY A 44 9.45 -3.03 -17.33
N GLU A 45 10.17 -3.69 -16.43
CA GLU A 45 9.64 -4.76 -15.58
C GLU A 45 9.37 -4.24 -14.17
N LEU A 46 8.20 -4.56 -13.63
CA LEU A 46 7.81 -4.31 -12.24
C LEU A 46 7.61 -5.65 -11.54
N THR A 47 8.51 -5.98 -10.61
CA THR A 47 8.41 -7.19 -9.80
C THR A 47 7.72 -6.88 -8.47
N ILE A 48 6.76 -7.74 -8.09
CA ILE A 48 5.97 -7.58 -6.88
C ILE A 48 6.09 -8.85 -6.02
N ASN A 49 6.66 -8.72 -4.81
CA ASN A 49 6.58 -9.78 -3.82
C ASN A 49 5.19 -9.80 -3.16
N THR A 50 4.53 -10.96 -3.15
CA THR A 50 3.16 -11.12 -2.63
C THR A 50 3.12 -12.06 -1.41
N TRP A 51 2.10 -11.91 -0.56
CA TRP A 51 1.85 -12.88 0.52
C TRP A 51 1.15 -14.10 -0.05
N ASN A 52 1.90 -15.20 -0.19
CA ASN A 52 1.48 -16.39 -0.93
C ASN A 52 1.24 -16.07 -2.41
N ASP A 53 0.82 -17.09 -3.15
CA ASP A 53 0.38 -16.95 -4.53
C ASP A 53 -1.04 -16.39 -4.58
N ILE A 54 -1.14 -15.08 -4.77
CA ILE A 54 -2.42 -14.38 -4.89
C ILE A 54 -3.12 -14.65 -6.22
N THR A 55 -2.45 -15.29 -7.18
CA THR A 55 -3.03 -15.63 -8.49
C THR A 55 -3.70 -17.00 -8.50
N ALA A 56 -3.37 -17.84 -7.52
CA ALA A 56 -3.82 -19.23 -7.45
C ALA A 56 -5.29 -19.39 -6.99
N ASP A 57 -5.82 -18.44 -6.21
CA ASP A 57 -7.14 -18.53 -5.59
C ASP A 57 -7.95 -17.23 -5.71
N PRO A 58 -8.97 -17.17 -6.59
CA PRO A 58 -9.83 -16.00 -6.74
C PRO A 58 -10.72 -15.71 -5.53
N THR A 59 -10.80 -16.63 -4.56
CA THR A 59 -11.56 -16.44 -3.31
C THR A 59 -10.70 -15.87 -2.18
N HIS A 60 -9.39 -15.80 -2.35
CA HIS A 60 -8.49 -15.25 -1.34
C HIS A 60 -8.73 -13.73 -1.16
N PRO A 61 -8.77 -13.19 0.07
CA PRO A 61 -9.07 -11.76 0.30
C PRO A 61 -8.14 -10.80 -0.46
N SER A 62 -6.90 -11.20 -0.68
CA SER A 62 -5.91 -10.43 -1.43
C SER A 62 -6.06 -10.48 -2.96
N TYR A 63 -6.95 -11.31 -3.51
CA TYR A 63 -7.16 -11.44 -4.96
C TYR A 63 -7.64 -10.14 -5.60
N ALA A 64 -8.44 -9.34 -4.87
CA ALA A 64 -8.87 -8.02 -5.35
C ALA A 64 -7.68 -7.09 -5.68
N LEU A 65 -6.56 -7.20 -4.94
CA LEU A 65 -5.35 -6.43 -5.29
C LEU A 65 -4.68 -6.96 -6.55
N HIS A 66 -4.71 -8.27 -6.81
CA HIS A 66 -4.27 -8.80 -8.09
C HIS A 66 -5.08 -8.18 -9.24
N GLU A 67 -6.41 -8.15 -9.13
CA GLU A 67 -7.28 -7.56 -10.16
C GLU A 67 -7.00 -6.06 -10.39
N LEU A 68 -6.79 -5.29 -9.33
CA LEU A 68 -6.45 -3.87 -9.44
C LEU A 68 -5.09 -3.67 -10.14
N ILE A 69 -4.09 -4.49 -9.83
CA ILE A 69 -2.78 -4.42 -10.49
C ILE A 69 -2.90 -4.82 -11.96
N GLN A 70 -3.73 -5.81 -12.30
CA GLN A 70 -3.98 -6.18 -13.70
C GLN A 70 -4.70 -5.07 -14.48
N GLN A 71 -5.66 -4.38 -13.86
CA GLN A 71 -6.31 -3.21 -14.47
C GLN A 71 -5.32 -2.08 -14.72
N TRP A 72 -4.43 -1.80 -13.76
CA TRP A 72 -3.36 -0.83 -13.94
C TRP A 72 -2.38 -1.25 -15.03
N ALA A 73 -1.96 -2.51 -15.08
CA ALA A 73 -1.05 -3.01 -16.12
C ALA A 73 -1.68 -2.92 -17.52
N ALA A 74 -2.99 -3.15 -17.65
CA ALA A 74 -3.71 -3.02 -18.91
C ALA A 74 -3.71 -1.58 -19.46
N SER A 75 -3.65 -0.56 -18.61
CA SER A 75 -3.49 0.83 -19.04
C SER A 75 -2.03 1.27 -19.23
N HIS A 76 -1.06 0.41 -18.89
CA HIS A 76 0.37 0.65 -19.01
C HIS A 76 1.06 -0.48 -19.78
N PRO A 77 0.78 -0.65 -21.09
CA PRO A 77 1.21 -1.81 -21.87
C PRO A 77 2.74 -1.94 -22.01
N ASP A 78 3.49 -0.86 -21.77
CA ASP A 78 4.95 -0.84 -21.79
C ASP A 78 5.56 -1.35 -20.47
N VAL A 79 4.75 -1.65 -19.46
CA VAL A 79 5.16 -2.23 -18.18
C VAL A 79 4.78 -3.72 -18.12
N THR A 80 5.77 -4.57 -17.87
CA THR A 80 5.56 -6.00 -17.57
C THR A 80 5.50 -6.21 -16.07
N VAL A 81 4.38 -6.71 -15.55
CA VAL A 81 4.24 -7.01 -14.11
C VAL A 81 4.52 -8.48 -13.84
N THR A 82 5.45 -8.75 -12.93
CA THR A 82 5.82 -10.10 -12.47
C THR A 82 5.50 -10.26 -10.99
N TYR A 83 4.81 -11.34 -10.60
CA TYR A 83 4.57 -11.66 -9.19
C TYR A 83 5.56 -12.71 -8.68
N GLN A 84 6.08 -12.50 -7.47
CA GLN A 84 6.99 -13.40 -6.78
C GLN A 84 6.43 -13.75 -5.39
N PRO A 85 5.72 -14.88 -5.26
CA PRO A 85 5.07 -15.23 -4.00
C PRO A 85 6.08 -15.58 -2.90
N MET A 86 5.97 -14.91 -1.76
CA MET A 86 6.66 -15.30 -0.54
C MET A 86 5.87 -16.43 0.12
N LEU A 87 6.51 -17.58 0.30
CA LEU A 87 5.90 -18.78 0.88
C LEU A 87 6.31 -18.96 2.36
N GLY A 88 5.54 -19.76 3.09
CA GLY A 88 5.80 -20.06 4.51
C GLY A 88 4.94 -19.28 5.49
N THR A 89 5.31 -19.32 6.76
CA THR A 89 4.67 -18.63 7.89
C THR A 89 4.97 -17.13 7.89
N VAL A 90 4.25 -16.36 8.72
CA VAL A 90 4.47 -14.90 8.86
C VAL A 90 5.92 -14.56 9.22
N PRO A 91 6.57 -15.21 10.21
CA PRO A 91 7.97 -14.93 10.53
C PRO A 91 8.94 -15.27 9.39
N GLU A 92 8.70 -16.38 8.67
CA GLU A 92 9.53 -16.78 7.53
C GLU A 92 9.47 -15.76 6.39
N LYS A 93 8.29 -15.20 6.12
CA LYS A 93 8.12 -14.15 5.10
C LYS A 93 8.82 -12.85 5.50
N PHE A 94 8.78 -12.44 6.76
CA PHE A 94 9.61 -11.32 7.22
C PHE A 94 11.10 -11.62 7.11
N GLY A 95 11.53 -12.85 7.42
CA GLY A 95 12.91 -13.29 7.20
C GLY A 95 13.33 -13.26 5.73
N TYR A 96 12.43 -13.65 4.81
CA TYR A 96 12.62 -13.53 3.37
C TYR A 96 12.84 -12.07 2.96
N ILE A 97 11.97 -11.15 3.42
CA ILE A 97 12.09 -9.71 3.11
C ILE A 97 13.44 -9.18 3.58
N SER A 98 13.82 -9.38 4.84
CA SER A 98 15.09 -8.87 5.37
C SER A 98 16.31 -9.47 4.66
N THR A 99 16.26 -10.77 4.33
CA THR A 99 17.36 -11.46 3.62
C THR A 99 17.52 -10.93 2.20
N ASN A 100 16.41 -10.79 1.48
CA ASN A 100 16.43 -10.35 0.09
C ASN A 100 16.71 -8.86 -0.04
N LEU A 101 16.26 -8.04 0.93
CA LEU A 101 16.63 -6.63 1.01
C LEU A 101 18.15 -6.47 1.15
N ARG A 102 18.75 -7.18 2.11
CA ARG A 102 20.20 -7.10 2.40
C ARG A 102 21.07 -7.71 1.31
N SER A 103 20.54 -8.68 0.57
CA SER A 103 21.24 -9.27 -0.58
C SER A 103 20.95 -8.56 -1.90
N GLN A 104 20.15 -7.48 -1.90
CA GLN A 104 19.79 -6.71 -3.09
C GLN A 104 19.06 -7.56 -4.15
N THR A 105 18.22 -8.48 -3.69
CA THR A 105 17.40 -9.38 -4.52
C THR A 105 15.90 -9.27 -4.24
N LEU A 106 15.49 -8.34 -3.37
CA LEU A 106 14.08 -8.07 -3.09
C LEU A 106 13.41 -7.48 -4.34
N ALA A 107 12.12 -7.79 -4.53
CA ALA A 107 11.33 -7.18 -5.59
C ALA A 107 11.20 -5.65 -5.42
N ASP A 108 10.82 -4.97 -6.51
CA ASP A 108 10.62 -3.52 -6.54
C ASP A 108 9.51 -3.08 -5.59
N VAL A 109 8.47 -3.91 -5.50
CA VAL A 109 7.33 -3.74 -4.61
C VAL A 109 7.19 -4.94 -3.69
N VAL A 110 6.99 -4.67 -2.41
CA VAL A 110 6.66 -5.71 -1.43
C VAL A 110 5.30 -5.42 -0.84
N MET A 111 4.36 -6.33 -1.09
CA MET A 111 3.11 -6.37 -0.35
C MET A 111 3.43 -6.94 1.03
N GLN A 112 3.19 -6.19 2.11
CA GLN A 112 3.47 -6.66 3.46
C GLN A 112 2.42 -6.36 4.51
N TYR A 113 2.35 -7.23 5.52
CA TYR A 113 1.76 -6.89 6.80
C TYR A 113 2.63 -5.86 7.54
N PHE A 114 2.02 -5.20 8.52
CA PHE A 114 2.64 -4.16 9.31
C PHE A 114 3.89 -4.68 10.05
N PRO A 115 5.08 -4.18 9.72
CA PRO A 115 6.31 -4.55 10.39
C PRO A 115 6.37 -3.86 11.75
N SER A 116 6.96 -4.53 12.72
CA SER A 116 7.51 -3.85 13.89
C SER A 116 8.74 -3.02 13.48
N PRO A 117 9.11 -1.98 14.25
CA PRO A 117 10.35 -1.23 14.02
C PRO A 117 11.60 -2.08 13.85
N ALA A 118 11.67 -3.25 14.52
CA ALA A 118 12.82 -4.17 14.42
C ALA A 118 12.93 -4.89 13.07
N GLN A 119 11.88 -4.87 12.26
CA GLN A 119 11.83 -5.48 10.93
C GLN A 119 12.06 -4.45 9.81
N LEU A 120 12.21 -3.17 10.16
CA LEU A 120 12.54 -2.09 9.26
C LEU A 120 14.06 -1.87 9.20
N ASP A 121 14.56 -1.50 8.02
CA ASP A 121 15.96 -1.20 7.77
C ASP A 121 16.04 0.17 7.05
N VAL A 122 16.19 1.24 7.84
CA VAL A 122 16.11 2.66 7.43
C VAL A 122 17.13 3.05 6.34
N ASP A 123 18.22 2.30 6.25
CA ASP A 123 19.30 2.55 5.30
C ASP A 123 19.09 1.85 3.96
N LEU A 124 18.26 0.80 3.94
CA LEU A 124 18.02 -0.02 2.75
C LEU A 124 16.63 0.18 2.14
N GLN A 125 15.63 0.54 2.96
CA GLN A 125 14.27 0.77 2.48
C GLN A 125 14.11 2.16 1.89
N TYR A 126 13.21 2.24 0.91
CA TYR A 126 12.86 3.49 0.27
C TYR A 126 12.16 4.45 1.23
N ASP A 127 12.52 5.73 1.16
CA ASP A 127 11.91 6.80 1.94
C ASP A 127 10.79 7.46 1.16
N PHE A 128 9.55 7.18 1.55
CA PHE A 128 8.36 7.79 0.97
C PHE A 128 8.10 9.22 1.43
N THR A 129 8.82 9.73 2.44
CA THR A 129 8.58 11.07 2.98
C THR A 129 8.51 12.16 1.90
N PRO A 130 9.42 12.20 0.89
CA PRO A 130 9.34 13.20 -0.18
C PRO A 130 8.13 13.04 -1.10
N ASP A 131 7.70 11.81 -1.36
CA ASP A 131 6.58 11.50 -2.26
C ASP A 131 5.24 11.83 -1.63
N LEU A 132 5.12 11.64 -0.32
CA LEU A 132 3.91 11.93 0.45
C LEU A 132 3.51 13.40 0.35
N ASP A 133 4.46 14.31 0.17
CA ASP A 133 4.21 15.74 0.05
C ASP A 133 3.96 16.18 -1.42
N GLN A 134 4.00 15.25 -2.38
CA GLN A 134 3.67 15.53 -3.78
C GLN A 134 2.16 15.45 -4.04
N PRO A 135 1.64 16.18 -5.05
CA PRO A 135 0.26 16.03 -5.51
C PRO A 135 -0.08 14.60 -5.89
N ASN A 136 -1.26 14.12 -5.50
CA ASN A 136 -1.78 12.83 -5.96
C ASN A 136 -2.63 13.04 -7.22
N PRO A 137 -2.23 12.52 -8.39
CA PRO A 137 -3.01 12.68 -9.62
C PRO A 137 -4.22 11.73 -9.72
N TYR A 138 -4.47 10.90 -8.71
CA TYR A 138 -5.52 9.88 -8.69
C TYR A 138 -6.63 10.14 -7.67
N SER A 139 -6.54 11.21 -6.89
CA SER A 139 -7.57 11.63 -5.93
C SER A 139 -7.78 13.14 -5.98
N ASP A 140 -8.85 13.63 -5.36
CA ASP A 140 -9.11 15.07 -5.19
C ASP A 140 -8.30 15.69 -4.03
N ASN A 141 -7.54 14.88 -3.30
CA ASN A 141 -6.73 15.33 -2.18
C ASN A 141 -5.51 16.12 -2.66
N ALA A 142 -5.02 17.04 -1.81
CA ALA A 142 -3.94 17.93 -2.22
C ALA A 142 -2.59 17.20 -2.37
N THR A 143 -2.37 16.15 -1.57
CA THR A 143 -1.11 15.39 -1.55
C THR A 143 -1.35 13.92 -1.26
N TRP A 144 -0.39 13.07 -1.62
CA TRP A 144 -0.41 11.62 -1.30
C TRP A 144 -0.56 11.34 0.20
N ARG A 145 -0.08 12.23 1.07
CA ARG A 145 -0.21 12.12 2.53
C ARG A 145 -1.67 12.04 2.99
N GLU A 146 -2.58 12.68 2.30
CA GLU A 146 -4.01 12.68 2.64
C GLU A 146 -4.70 11.37 2.24
N ASP A 147 -4.16 10.65 1.25
CA ASP A 147 -4.63 9.33 0.84
C ASP A 147 -4.04 8.18 1.67
N PHE A 148 -2.89 8.43 2.31
CA PHE A 148 -2.21 7.46 3.18
C PHE A 148 -2.28 7.88 4.65
N PRO A 149 -3.25 7.37 5.41
CA PRO A 149 -3.40 7.69 6.82
C PRO A 149 -2.34 7.02 7.71
N LEU A 150 -1.21 7.71 7.88
CA LEU A 150 -0.08 7.24 8.69
C LEU A 150 -0.35 7.26 10.20
N ASP A 151 -1.40 7.96 10.63
CA ASP A 151 -1.86 8.00 12.03
C ASP A 151 -2.74 6.79 12.41
N GLY A 152 -3.12 5.94 11.44
CA GLY A 152 -3.76 4.67 11.71
C GLY A 152 -2.91 3.77 12.61
N VAL A 153 -3.54 3.07 13.55
CA VAL A 153 -2.86 2.21 14.56
C VAL A 153 -1.83 1.28 13.93
N ALA A 154 -2.15 0.74 12.75
CA ALA A 154 -1.31 -0.21 12.05
C ALA A 154 -0.09 0.41 11.33
N LEU A 155 -0.07 1.72 11.08
CA LEU A 155 1.03 2.42 10.39
C LEU A 155 1.83 3.36 11.31
N ARG A 156 1.44 3.51 12.58
CA ARG A 156 2.08 4.46 13.50
C ARG A 156 3.61 4.30 13.61
N ASP A 157 4.10 3.08 13.44
CA ASP A 157 5.49 2.72 13.72
C ASP A 157 6.33 2.56 12.42
N VAL A 158 5.81 3.00 11.27
CA VAL A 158 6.52 2.90 9.98
C VAL A 158 7.38 4.12 9.63
N THR A 159 7.22 5.21 10.38
CA THR A 159 8.11 6.37 10.29
C THR A 159 9.22 6.22 11.31
N VAL A 160 10.45 6.01 10.84
CA VAL A 160 11.64 5.79 11.67
C VAL A 160 12.70 6.79 11.25
N ASP A 161 13.29 7.50 12.23
CA ASP A 161 14.30 8.53 12.01
C ASP A 161 13.90 9.60 10.96
N GLY A 162 12.61 9.94 10.92
CA GLY A 162 12.04 10.92 9.99
C GLY A 162 11.76 10.39 8.58
N LYS A 163 12.07 9.12 8.28
CA LYS A 163 11.79 8.47 7.01
C LYS A 163 10.54 7.62 7.11
N THR A 164 9.62 7.74 6.15
CA THR A 164 8.43 6.91 6.09
C THR A 164 8.71 5.72 5.19
N LEU A 165 8.85 4.53 5.77
CA LEU A 165 9.39 3.36 5.06
C LEU A 165 8.31 2.45 4.46
N MET A 166 7.05 2.78 4.67
CA MET A 166 5.91 1.96 4.28
C MET A 166 4.63 2.82 4.22
N VAL A 167 3.81 2.64 3.19
CA VAL A 167 2.54 3.39 3.00
C VAL A 167 1.37 2.44 2.74
N GLY A 168 0.20 2.71 3.29
CA GLY A 168 -0.97 1.85 3.04
C GLY A 168 -2.28 2.53 3.33
N THR A 169 -3.33 2.03 2.70
CA THR A 169 -4.70 2.46 2.97
C THR A 169 -5.20 1.70 4.20
N THR A 170 -5.22 2.36 5.37
CA THR A 170 -5.68 1.73 6.64
C THR A 170 -7.10 2.12 7.03
N TYR A 171 -7.69 3.17 6.43
CA TYR A 171 -9.08 3.56 6.71
C TYR A 171 -10.12 2.89 5.80
N SER A 172 -9.70 2.24 4.73
CA SER A 172 -10.55 1.45 3.83
C SER A 172 -10.01 0.03 3.70
N GLY A 173 -10.71 -0.92 4.33
CA GLY A 173 -10.38 -2.36 4.33
C GLY A 173 -10.49 -3.01 5.71
N ASP A 174 -10.34 -4.33 5.76
CA ASP A 174 -10.32 -5.09 7.02
C ASP A 174 -9.05 -4.79 7.81
N LEU A 175 -9.20 -4.14 8.97
CA LEU A 175 -8.15 -4.07 9.97
C LEU A 175 -8.08 -5.41 10.70
N GLY A 176 -6.94 -6.09 10.58
CA GLY A 176 -6.64 -7.28 11.37
C GLY A 176 -6.29 -6.90 12.80
N ASP A 177 -7.27 -6.48 13.59
CA ASP A 177 -7.09 -6.18 15.01
C ASP A 177 -7.21 -7.44 15.87
N THR A 178 -6.40 -7.50 16.92
CA THR A 178 -6.53 -8.56 17.94
C THR A 178 -7.70 -8.21 18.85
N ALA A 179 -8.81 -8.93 18.71
CA ALA A 179 -9.95 -8.83 19.61
C ALA A 179 -9.88 -9.91 20.70
N VAL A 180 -10.20 -9.56 21.95
CA VAL A 180 -10.54 -10.54 22.97
C VAL A 180 -12.01 -10.92 22.78
N LEU A 181 -12.24 -12.10 22.21
CA LEU A 181 -13.57 -12.66 22.09
C LEU A 181 -13.86 -13.52 23.33
N TYR A 182 -14.99 -13.29 23.98
CA TYR A 182 -15.45 -14.10 25.10
C TYR A 182 -16.88 -14.59 24.84
N ASN A 183 -17.26 -15.65 25.57
CA ASN A 183 -18.63 -16.17 25.54
C ASN A 183 -19.43 -15.51 26.67
N GLN A 184 -20.40 -14.67 26.32
CA GLN A 184 -21.23 -13.95 27.29
C GLN A 184 -21.99 -14.91 28.23
N ASP A 185 -22.53 -16.03 27.72
CA ASP A 185 -23.30 -16.98 28.54
C ASP A 185 -22.45 -17.59 29.67
N ILE A 186 -21.15 -17.80 29.42
CA ILE A 186 -20.22 -18.30 30.44
C ILE A 186 -19.98 -17.24 31.53
N LEU A 187 -19.84 -15.97 31.12
CA LEU A 187 -19.67 -14.87 32.07
C LEU A 187 -20.92 -14.66 32.93
N ASP A 188 -22.10 -14.70 32.32
CA ASP A 188 -23.38 -14.58 33.01
C ASP A 188 -23.59 -15.72 34.01
N ALA A 189 -23.32 -16.97 33.61
CA ALA A 189 -23.41 -18.13 34.50
C ALA A 189 -22.40 -18.08 35.67
N ALA A 190 -21.26 -17.43 35.46
CA ALA A 190 -20.26 -17.19 36.49
C ALA A 190 -20.59 -15.96 37.38
N GLY A 191 -21.65 -15.20 37.06
CA GLY A 191 -22.06 -14.00 37.79
C GLY A 191 -21.19 -12.77 37.53
N VAL A 192 -20.45 -12.73 36.41
CA VAL A 192 -19.69 -11.54 36.00
C VAL A 192 -20.64 -10.54 35.36
N THR A 193 -20.97 -9.46 36.08
CA THR A 193 -21.95 -8.46 35.64
C THR A 193 -21.34 -7.19 35.04
N GLU A 194 -20.02 -7.02 35.13
CA GLU A 194 -19.28 -5.89 34.57
C GLU A 194 -17.93 -6.36 34.01
N LEU A 195 -17.53 -5.80 32.86
CA LEU A 195 -16.28 -6.08 32.13
C LEU A 195 -15.43 -4.83 31.98
#